data_AF-A0A969MM88-F1
#
_entry.id   AF-A0A969MM88-F1
#
_cell.length_a   1.000
_cell.length_b   1.000
_cell.length_c   1.000
_cell.angle_alpha   90.00
_cell.angle_beta   90.00
_cell.angle_gamma   90.00
#
_symmetry.space_group_name_H-M   'P 1'
#
loop_
_entity.id
_entity.type
_entity.pdbx_description
1 polymer ?
#
loop_
_entity_poly.entity_id
_entity_poly.type
_entity_poly.pdbx_seq_one_letter_code
_entity_poly.pdbx_strand_id
1 'polypeptide(L)'
;MALIQELDASTLYLTGFEQSGHFKLLNKLYPQVSHIGLGLVMLDGKKMSSSEGNVIYFKEFFDHTVEMFGNNQQLAYNVLAGMILKSDPESVKNIDTGIIHNVKQSLGLYISYTMARMHSAGIELKSGEDYVNSKLKFASLKAKTNLKPNTLFEGLIEHCKNINKLYETHRISGNPDNAMMFQ
;
A
#
# COMPACT_ATOMS: atom_id res chain seq x y z
N MET A 1 -5.82 -3.00 36.35
CA MET A 1 -5.06 -1.92 35.70
C MET A 1 -5.48 -1.86 34.24
N ALA A 2 -5.52 -0.67 33.65
CA ALA A 2 -5.77 -0.56 32.20
C ALA A 2 -4.47 -0.88 31.45
N LEU A 3 -4.54 -1.56 30.31
CA LEU A 3 -3.37 -1.95 29.48
C LEU A 3 -2.39 -0.78 29.24
N ILE A 4 -2.92 0.43 29.09
CA ILE A 4 -2.11 1.65 28.86
C ILE A 4 -1.23 2.04 30.06
N GLN A 5 -1.65 1.69 31.29
CA GLN A 5 -0.89 1.94 32.51
C GLN A 5 0.25 0.93 32.68
N GLU A 6 0.15 -0.24 32.05
CA GLU A 6 1.20 -1.26 32.05
C GLU A 6 2.23 -1.03 30.93
N LEU A 7 1.81 -0.47 29.80
CA LEU A 7 2.67 -0.29 28.63
C LEU A 7 3.65 0.89 28.74
N ASP A 8 3.27 1.98 29.42
CA ASP A 8 4.04 3.24 29.55
C ASP A 8 4.81 3.65 28.26
N ALA A 9 4.19 3.48 27.10
CA ALA A 9 4.83 3.66 25.81
C ALA A 9 3.90 4.32 24.80
N SER A 10 4.51 4.99 23.81
CA SER A 10 3.78 5.52 22.65
C SER A 10 3.01 4.40 21.95
N THR A 11 1.69 4.55 21.90
CA THR A 11 0.78 3.50 21.43
C THR A 11 -0.10 4.04 20.33
N LEU A 12 -0.06 3.40 19.16
CA LEU A 12 -0.89 3.75 18.01
C LEU A 12 -1.98 2.70 17.80
N TYR A 13 -3.24 3.13 17.91
CA TYR A 13 -4.40 2.27 17.65
C TYR A 13 -4.87 2.41 16.21
N LEU A 14 -5.07 1.28 15.53
CA LEU A 14 -5.69 1.22 14.21
C LEU A 14 -7.04 0.52 14.35
N THR A 15 -8.12 1.30 14.43
CA THR A 15 -9.47 0.76 14.63
C THR A 15 -10.48 1.55 13.81
N GLY A 16 -11.70 1.03 13.67
CA GLY A 16 -12.74 1.68 12.87
C GLY A 16 -12.96 3.14 13.26
N PHE A 17 -13.21 3.97 12.24
CA PHE A 17 -13.39 5.42 12.38
C PHE A 17 -14.47 5.80 13.41
N GLU A 18 -15.46 4.94 13.65
CA GLU A 18 -16.48 5.09 14.68
C GLU A 18 -15.94 5.22 16.11
N GLN A 19 -14.71 4.74 16.37
CA GLN A 19 -14.08 4.80 17.69
C GLN A 19 -13.29 6.10 17.94
N SER A 20 -13.24 7.01 16.97
CA SER A 20 -12.43 8.24 17.05
C SER A 20 -12.77 9.10 18.28
N GLY A 21 -14.04 9.14 18.69
CA GLY A 21 -14.47 9.87 19.89
C GLY A 21 -13.87 9.29 21.19
N HIS A 22 -13.85 7.96 21.30
CA HIS A 22 -13.25 7.25 22.43
C HIS A 22 -11.75 7.56 22.54
N PHE A 23 -11.02 7.43 21.42
CA PHE A 23 -9.57 7.67 21.43
C PHE A 23 -9.19 9.14 21.61
N LYS A 24 -10.03 10.09 21.18
CA LYS A 24 -9.85 11.51 21.52
C LYS A 24 -9.95 11.78 23.02
N LEU A 25 -10.85 11.09 23.72
CA LEU A 25 -10.93 11.19 25.19
C LEU A 25 -9.74 10.48 25.85
N LEU A 26 -9.35 9.31 25.33
CA LEU A 26 -8.22 8.55 25.86
C LEU A 26 -6.90 9.32 25.73
N ASN A 27 -6.66 10.00 24.59
CA ASN A 27 -5.48 10.83 24.38
C ASN A 27 -5.40 12.00 25.38
N LYS A 28 -6.53 12.57 25.83
CA LYS A 28 -6.52 13.61 26.89
C LYS A 28 -6.02 13.09 28.23
N LEU A 29 -6.24 11.80 28.52
CA LEU A 29 -5.77 11.15 29.75
C LEU A 29 -4.36 10.57 29.59
N TYR A 30 -4.03 10.09 28.39
CA TYR A 30 -2.78 9.44 28.04
C TYR A 30 -2.26 10.03 26.71
N PRO A 31 -1.51 11.15 26.74
CA PRO A 31 -1.07 11.87 25.54
C PRO A 31 -0.21 11.04 24.57
N GLN A 32 0.40 9.96 25.06
CA GLN A 32 1.18 8.99 24.26
C GLN A 32 0.31 8.09 23.38
N VAL A 33 -1.02 8.12 23.54
CA VAL A 33 -1.99 7.38 22.73
C VAL A 33 -2.32 8.14 21.45
N SER A 34 -2.18 7.50 20.31
CA SER A 34 -2.64 8.00 19.01
C SER A 34 -3.62 7.01 18.37
N HIS A 35 -4.45 7.48 17.45
CA HIS A 35 -5.44 6.66 16.75
C HIS A 35 -5.49 7.01 15.26
N ILE A 36 -5.55 5.98 14.41
CA ILE A 36 -5.92 6.08 13.00
C ILE A 36 -7.30 5.42 12.86
N GLY A 37 -8.29 6.23 12.50
CA GLY A 37 -9.64 5.76 12.22
C GLY A 37 -9.72 5.10 10.87
N LEU A 38 -9.83 3.78 10.82
CA LEU A 38 -9.98 3.03 9.58
C LEU A 38 -11.39 3.24 9.00
N GLY A 39 -11.46 3.71 7.76
CA GLY A 39 -12.72 3.87 7.06
C GLY A 39 -13.40 2.53 6.78
N LEU A 40 -14.73 2.55 6.64
CA LEU A 40 -15.53 1.35 6.41
C LEU A 40 -15.17 0.68 5.10
N VAL A 41 -15.25 -0.66 5.10
CA VAL A 41 -15.17 -1.46 3.88
C VAL A 41 -16.58 -1.84 3.44
N MET A 42 -16.89 -1.49 2.21
CA MET A 42 -18.15 -1.73 1.53
C MET A 42 -17.93 -2.79 0.46
N LEU A 43 -18.92 -3.65 0.23
CA LEU A 43 -18.98 -4.57 -0.90
C LEU A 43 -20.14 -4.13 -1.80
N ASP A 44 -19.83 -3.81 -3.05
CA ASP A 44 -20.79 -3.33 -4.06
C ASP A 44 -21.68 -2.17 -3.54
N GLY A 45 -21.07 -1.23 -2.83
CA GLY A 45 -21.73 -0.05 -2.28
C GLY A 45 -22.53 -0.29 -1.00
N LYS A 46 -22.57 -1.52 -0.47
CA LYS A 46 -23.23 -1.85 0.80
C LYS A 46 -22.20 -2.15 1.88
N LYS A 47 -22.50 -1.75 3.12
CA LYS A 47 -21.65 -2.08 4.26
C LYS A 47 -21.58 -3.59 4.41
N MET A 48 -20.38 -4.14 4.58
CA MET A 48 -20.25 -5.57 4.84
C MET A 48 -20.88 -5.92 6.17
N SER A 49 -21.66 -7.01 6.20
CA SER A 49 -22.41 -7.45 7.37
C SER A 49 -22.58 -8.97 7.33
N SER A 50 -22.11 -9.64 8.38
CA SER A 50 -22.27 -11.09 8.53
C SER A 50 -23.73 -11.48 8.72
N SER A 51 -24.54 -10.66 9.39
CA SER A 51 -25.97 -10.93 9.60
C SER A 51 -26.79 -10.84 8.32
N GLU A 52 -26.32 -10.07 7.33
CA GLU A 52 -26.96 -9.95 6.02
C GLU A 52 -26.32 -10.89 4.98
N GLY A 53 -25.32 -11.70 5.38
CA GLY A 53 -24.57 -12.58 4.48
C GLY A 53 -23.69 -11.82 3.45
N ASN A 54 -23.60 -10.50 3.55
CA ASN A 54 -22.83 -9.65 2.65
C ASN A 54 -21.40 -9.48 3.16
N VAL A 55 -20.63 -10.56 3.12
CA VAL A 55 -19.23 -10.60 3.55
C VAL A 55 -18.38 -11.28 2.50
N ILE A 56 -17.19 -10.75 2.26
CA ILE A 56 -16.16 -11.40 1.45
C ILE A 56 -14.99 -11.76 2.36
N TYR A 57 -14.53 -13.01 2.28
CA TYR A 57 -13.35 -13.43 3.03
C TYR A 57 -12.10 -13.11 2.24
N PHE A 58 -11.10 -12.54 2.92
CA PHE A 58 -9.81 -12.23 2.30
C PHE A 58 -9.15 -13.48 1.68
N LYS A 59 -9.34 -14.66 2.29
CA LYS A 59 -8.81 -15.92 1.77
C LYS A 59 -9.36 -16.26 0.39
N GLU A 60 -10.67 -16.14 0.19
CA GLU A 60 -11.32 -16.40 -1.11
C GLU A 60 -10.79 -15.45 -2.16
N PHE A 61 -10.63 -14.17 -1.80
CA PHE A 61 -10.07 -13.17 -2.69
C PHE A 61 -8.59 -13.44 -3.03
N PHE A 62 -7.80 -13.87 -2.04
CA PHE A 62 -6.39 -14.24 -2.22
C PHE A 62 -6.26 -15.47 -3.13
N ASP A 63 -6.95 -16.55 -2.83
CA ASP A 63 -6.90 -17.80 -3.58
C ASP A 63 -7.31 -17.58 -5.05
N HIS A 64 -8.39 -16.83 -5.29
CA HIS A 64 -8.80 -16.47 -6.65
C HIS A 64 -7.70 -15.69 -7.40
N THR A 65 -7.08 -14.72 -6.73
CA THR A 65 -5.98 -13.95 -7.32
C THR A 65 -4.77 -14.84 -7.62
N VAL A 66 -4.45 -15.78 -6.75
CA VAL A 66 -3.35 -16.75 -6.94
C VAL A 66 -3.59 -17.61 -8.18
N GLU A 67 -4.80 -18.12 -8.36
CA GLU A 67 -5.19 -18.91 -9.54
C GLU A 67 -5.03 -18.11 -10.84
N MET A 68 -5.46 -16.83 -10.85
CA MET A 68 -5.32 -15.94 -12.01
C MET A 68 -3.86 -15.73 -12.45
N PHE A 69 -2.92 -15.82 -11.52
CA PHE A 69 -1.49 -15.64 -11.78
C PHE A 69 -0.70 -16.96 -11.77
N GLY A 70 -1.35 -18.08 -12.13
CA GLY A 70 -0.68 -19.36 -12.31
C GLY A 70 -0.05 -19.91 -11.03
N ASN A 71 -0.74 -19.75 -9.91
CA ASN A 71 -0.29 -20.12 -8.57
C ASN A 71 0.87 -19.29 -8.01
N ASN A 72 1.16 -18.12 -8.58
CA ASN A 72 2.18 -17.21 -8.07
C ASN A 72 1.66 -16.39 -6.88
N GLN A 73 1.87 -16.91 -5.67
CA GLN A 73 1.45 -16.26 -4.41
C GLN A 73 2.08 -14.89 -4.18
N GLN A 74 3.36 -14.72 -4.54
CA GLN A 74 4.05 -13.44 -4.35
C GLN A 74 3.44 -12.36 -5.24
N LEU A 75 3.12 -12.69 -6.49
CA LEU A 75 2.49 -11.74 -7.41
C LEU A 75 1.06 -11.40 -6.97
N ALA A 76 0.30 -12.39 -6.51
CA ALA A 76 -1.01 -12.17 -5.93
C ALA A 76 -0.96 -11.24 -4.71
N TYR A 77 0.02 -11.44 -3.81
CA TYR A 77 0.25 -10.54 -2.68
C TYR A 77 0.54 -9.11 -3.14
N ASN A 78 1.46 -8.92 -4.10
CA ASN A 78 1.80 -7.59 -4.62
C ASN A 78 0.59 -6.89 -5.22
N VAL A 79 -0.24 -7.61 -5.99
CA VAL A 79 -1.48 -7.11 -6.59
C VAL A 79 -2.43 -6.60 -5.51
N LEU A 80 -2.71 -7.41 -4.48
CA LEU A 80 -3.62 -7.05 -3.40
C LEU A 80 -3.07 -5.92 -2.53
N ALA A 81 -1.78 -5.94 -2.22
CA ALA A 81 -1.10 -4.87 -1.50
C ALA A 81 -1.27 -3.54 -2.25
N GLY A 82 -1.12 -3.52 -3.57
CA GLY A 82 -1.36 -2.31 -4.36
C GLY A 82 -2.81 -1.82 -4.36
N MET A 83 -3.77 -2.72 -4.22
CA MET A 83 -5.20 -2.35 -4.11
C MET A 83 -5.55 -1.76 -2.75
N ILE A 84 -4.87 -2.19 -1.69
CA ILE A 84 -5.02 -1.68 -0.32
C ILE A 84 -4.26 -0.36 -0.15
N LEU A 85 -2.97 -0.34 -0.50
CA LEU A 85 -2.05 0.77 -0.25
C LEU A 85 -2.36 2.02 -1.07
N LYS A 86 -3.10 1.91 -2.18
CA LYS A 86 -3.54 3.08 -2.94
C LYS A 86 -4.59 3.93 -2.21
N SER A 87 -5.19 3.41 -1.13
CA SER A 87 -6.30 4.08 -0.42
C SER A 87 -5.83 4.76 0.86
N ASP A 88 -6.41 5.92 1.16
CA ASP A 88 -6.23 6.59 2.45
C ASP A 88 -6.83 5.69 3.56
N PRO A 89 -6.12 5.39 4.66
CA PRO A 89 -6.65 4.60 5.77
C PRO A 89 -8.00 5.07 6.31
N GLU A 90 -8.31 6.37 6.24
CA GLU A 90 -9.54 6.94 6.78
C GLU A 90 -10.71 6.91 5.78
N SER A 91 -10.44 6.75 4.48
CA SER A 91 -11.50 6.80 3.47
C SER A 91 -12.39 5.55 3.53
N VAL A 92 -13.66 5.66 3.13
CA VAL A 92 -14.47 4.48 2.83
C VAL A 92 -13.84 3.74 1.64
N LYS A 93 -13.70 2.42 1.74
CA LYS A 93 -13.23 1.56 0.65
C LYS A 93 -14.42 0.81 0.10
N ASN A 94 -14.69 0.95 -1.19
CA ASN A 94 -15.66 0.12 -1.88
C ASN A 94 -14.94 -0.94 -2.67
N ILE A 95 -15.15 -2.20 -2.29
CA ILE A 95 -14.71 -3.37 -3.05
C ILE A 95 -15.82 -3.66 -4.05
N ASP A 96 -15.51 -3.50 -5.32
CA ASP A 96 -16.37 -3.91 -6.43
C ASP A 96 -16.03 -5.38 -6.74
N THR A 97 -17.02 -6.26 -6.76
CA THR A 97 -16.81 -7.67 -7.13
C THR A 97 -16.27 -7.82 -8.56
N GLY A 98 -16.56 -6.87 -9.46
CA GLY A 98 -15.94 -6.80 -10.79
C GLY A 98 -14.45 -6.50 -10.77
N ILE A 99 -13.94 -5.80 -9.75
CA ILE A 99 -12.50 -5.57 -9.56
C ILE A 99 -11.76 -6.88 -9.26
N ILE A 100 -12.43 -7.87 -8.66
CA ILE A 100 -11.86 -9.21 -8.42
C ILE A 100 -11.43 -9.85 -9.73
N HIS A 101 -12.16 -9.59 -10.81
CA HIS A 101 -11.84 -10.09 -12.14
C HIS A 101 -10.92 -9.16 -12.96
N ASN A 102 -10.66 -7.94 -12.49
CA ASN A 102 -9.85 -6.93 -13.16
C ASN A 102 -8.57 -6.55 -12.39
N VAL A 103 -8.04 -7.48 -11.61
CA VAL A 103 -6.79 -7.32 -10.83
C VAL A 103 -5.57 -6.95 -11.68
N LYS A 104 -5.64 -7.15 -13.01
CA LYS A 104 -4.59 -6.74 -13.97
C LYS A 104 -4.35 -5.22 -14.00
N GLN A 105 -5.32 -4.41 -13.58
CA GLN A 105 -5.16 -2.96 -13.47
C GLN A 105 -4.56 -2.53 -12.11
N SER A 106 -4.17 -3.47 -11.25
CA SER A 106 -3.58 -3.14 -9.96
C SER A 106 -2.27 -2.37 -10.13
N LEU A 107 -2.14 -1.27 -9.36
CA LEU A 107 -0.91 -0.51 -9.23
C LEU A 107 0.24 -1.35 -8.64
N GLY A 108 -0.07 -2.38 -7.85
CA GLY A 108 0.93 -3.33 -7.35
C GLY A 108 1.50 -4.24 -8.44
N LEU A 109 0.66 -4.62 -9.41
CA LEU A 109 1.11 -5.34 -10.60
C LEU A 109 1.98 -4.45 -11.48
N TYR A 110 1.59 -3.18 -11.64
CA TYR A 110 2.38 -2.19 -12.38
C TYR A 110 3.79 -2.00 -11.82
N ILE A 111 3.94 -1.89 -10.49
CA ILE A 111 5.26 -1.85 -9.84
C ILE A 111 6.02 -3.15 -10.11
N SER A 112 5.38 -4.30 -9.95
CA SER A 112 6.00 -5.62 -10.17
C SER A 112 6.56 -5.75 -11.59
N TYR A 113 5.82 -5.30 -12.61
CA TYR A 113 6.30 -5.27 -14.00
C TYR A 113 7.45 -4.28 -14.23
N THR A 114 7.39 -3.10 -13.61
CA THR A 114 8.47 -2.11 -13.72
C THR A 114 9.77 -2.68 -13.15
N MET A 115 9.69 -3.32 -11.99
CA MET A 115 10.82 -4.00 -11.35
C MET A 115 11.38 -5.15 -12.22
N ALA A 116 10.50 -6.01 -12.75
CA ALA A 116 10.92 -7.11 -13.63
C ALA A 116 11.59 -6.60 -14.93
N ARG A 117 11.11 -5.46 -15.46
CA ARG A 117 11.70 -4.79 -16.63
C ARG A 117 13.09 -4.25 -16.32
N MET A 118 13.26 -3.57 -15.18
CA MET A 118 14.58 -3.07 -14.74
C MET A 118 15.58 -4.21 -14.56
N HIS A 119 15.16 -5.29 -13.90
CA HIS A 119 15.99 -6.47 -13.71
C HIS A 119 16.39 -7.11 -15.05
N SER A 120 15.43 -7.29 -15.96
CA SER A 120 15.70 -7.82 -17.31
C SER A 120 16.65 -6.94 -18.14
N ALA A 121 16.71 -5.64 -17.83
CA ALA A 121 17.60 -4.68 -18.48
C ALA A 121 19.01 -4.64 -17.84
N GLY A 122 19.26 -5.45 -16.81
CA GLY A 122 20.55 -5.53 -16.12
C GLY A 122 20.73 -4.52 -14.99
N ILE A 123 19.66 -3.89 -14.51
CA ILE A 123 19.73 -3.06 -13.30
C ILE A 123 19.64 -3.97 -12.07
N GLU A 124 20.71 -3.99 -11.29
CA GLU A 124 20.73 -4.64 -9.97
C GLU A 124 20.13 -3.71 -8.91
N LEU A 125 19.23 -4.27 -8.11
CA LEU A 125 18.64 -3.57 -6.98
C LEU A 125 19.64 -3.59 -5.83
N LYS A 126 20.09 -2.42 -5.40
CA LYS A 126 20.93 -2.29 -4.21
C LYS A 126 20.03 -1.98 -3.02
N SER A 127 20.20 -2.73 -1.93
CA SER A 127 19.68 -2.30 -0.64
C SER A 127 20.43 -1.06 -0.21
N GLY A 128 19.69 -0.07 0.28
CA GLY A 128 20.23 1.16 0.82
C GLY A 128 19.44 1.56 2.06
N GLU A 129 20.07 2.33 2.94
CA GLU A 129 19.42 2.86 4.14
C GLU A 129 18.53 4.07 3.82
N ASP A 130 18.71 4.70 2.66
CA ASP A 130 18.02 5.92 2.25
C ASP A 130 17.60 5.90 0.77
N TYR A 131 16.66 6.78 0.42
CA TYR A 131 16.17 6.96 -0.94
C TYR A 131 17.12 7.85 -1.73
N VAL A 132 17.60 7.36 -2.88
CA VAL A 132 18.36 8.17 -3.86
C VAL A 132 17.47 9.29 -4.42
N ASN A 133 16.21 8.97 -4.70
CA ASN A 133 15.25 9.93 -5.23
C ASN A 133 14.68 10.86 -4.14
N SER A 134 14.93 12.16 -4.25
CA SER A 134 14.49 13.17 -3.27
C SER A 134 12.97 13.26 -3.12
N LYS A 135 12.20 13.06 -4.20
CA LYS A 135 10.73 13.03 -4.14
C LYS A 135 10.23 11.82 -3.37
N LEU A 136 10.82 10.64 -3.58
CA LEU A 136 10.50 9.44 -2.80
C LEU A 136 10.88 9.60 -1.33
N LYS A 137 12.04 10.19 -1.05
CA LYS A 137 12.46 10.51 0.32
C LYS A 137 11.43 11.40 1.01
N PHE A 138 11.00 12.47 0.34
CA PHE A 138 9.99 13.37 0.85
C PHE A 138 8.63 12.67 1.05
N ALA A 139 8.20 11.84 0.10
CA ALA A 139 6.97 11.06 0.22
C ALA A 139 7.01 10.09 1.42
N SER A 140 8.16 9.44 1.65
CA SER A 140 8.39 8.55 2.81
C SER A 140 8.30 9.30 4.13
N LEU A 141 8.96 10.46 4.24
CA LEU A 141 8.87 11.32 5.41
C LEU A 141 7.42 11.78 5.65
N LYS A 142 6.74 12.25 4.61
CA LYS A 142 5.34 12.69 4.70
C LYS A 142 4.40 11.56 5.11
N ALA A 143 4.61 10.35 4.59
CA ALA A 143 3.84 9.17 4.95
C ALA A 143 4.03 8.79 6.42
N LYS A 144 5.27 8.83 6.94
CA LYS A 144 5.58 8.56 8.35
C LYS A 144 4.99 9.62 9.27
N THR A 145 5.20 10.90 8.98
CA THR A 145 4.72 12.02 9.83
C THR A 145 3.19 12.07 9.90
N ASN A 146 2.51 11.84 8.78
CA ASN A 146 1.05 11.91 8.73
C ASN A 146 0.37 10.57 8.96
N LEU A 147 1.14 9.48 9.14
CA LEU A 147 0.64 8.10 9.21
C LEU A 147 -0.22 7.70 8.00
N LYS A 148 0.17 8.17 6.81
CA LYS A 148 -0.53 7.96 5.53
C LYS A 148 0.32 7.12 4.57
N PRO A 149 0.28 5.78 4.66
CA PRO A 149 1.10 4.90 3.82
C PRO A 149 0.82 5.08 2.32
N ASN A 150 -0.40 5.47 1.94
CA ASN A 150 -0.75 5.74 0.55
C ASN A 150 0.07 6.87 -0.09
N THR A 151 0.53 7.84 0.70
CA THR A 151 1.38 8.93 0.19
C THR A 151 2.71 8.40 -0.36
N LEU A 152 3.34 7.45 0.34
CA LEU A 152 4.57 6.81 -0.15
C LEU A 152 4.25 5.93 -1.37
N PHE A 153 3.14 5.20 -1.33
CA PHE A 153 2.72 4.35 -2.45
C PHE A 153 2.48 5.15 -3.74
N GLU A 154 1.80 6.30 -3.66
CA GLU A 154 1.63 7.23 -4.78
C GLU A 154 2.97 7.72 -5.33
N GLY A 155 3.91 8.10 -4.45
CA GLY A 155 5.27 8.48 -4.83
C GLY A 155 6.01 7.36 -5.58
N LEU A 156 5.90 6.11 -5.11
CA LEU A 156 6.48 4.94 -5.78
C LEU A 156 5.90 4.73 -7.18
N ILE A 157 4.58 4.91 -7.34
CA ILE A 157 3.93 4.80 -8.65
C ILE A 157 4.39 5.90 -9.60
N GLU A 158 4.52 7.14 -9.13
CA GLU A 158 5.03 8.24 -9.96
C GLU A 158 6.49 7.99 -10.37
N HIS A 159 7.31 7.46 -9.46
CA HIS A 159 8.68 7.06 -9.77
C HIS A 159 8.72 5.95 -10.83
N CYS A 160 7.90 4.92 -10.71
CA CYS A 160 7.78 3.86 -11.72
C CYS A 160 7.32 4.39 -13.09
N LYS A 161 6.40 5.37 -13.12
CA LYS A 161 5.99 6.05 -14.36
C LYS A 161 7.17 6.78 -15.01
N ASN A 162 8.00 7.45 -14.22
CA ASN A 162 9.19 8.13 -14.72
C ASN A 162 10.22 7.14 -15.29
N ILE A 163 10.47 6.03 -14.57
CA ILE A 163 11.31 4.92 -15.06
C ILE A 163 10.82 4.41 -16.42
N ASN A 164 9.51 4.16 -16.55
CA ASN A 164 8.96 3.65 -17.80
C ASN A 164 9.10 4.65 -18.96
N LYS A 165 8.94 5.95 -18.71
CA LYS A 165 9.20 7.00 -19.72
C LYS A 165 10.68 7.07 -20.12
N LEU A 166 11.59 6.95 -19.16
CA LEU A 166 13.03 6.90 -19.45
C LEU A 166 13.37 5.69 -20.32
N TYR A 167 12.73 4.55 -20.05
CA TYR A 167 12.94 3.31 -20.80
C TYR A 167 12.53 3.42 -22.29
N GLU A 168 11.55 4.27 -22.61
CA GLU A 168 11.14 4.52 -24.00
C GLU A 168 12.22 5.26 -24.82
N THR A 169 13.11 6.00 -24.14
CA THR A 169 14.06 6.92 -24.79
C THR A 169 15.53 6.56 -24.55
N HIS A 170 15.84 5.79 -23.51
CA HIS A 170 17.21 5.47 -23.09
C HIS A 170 17.42 3.96 -23.00
N ARG A 171 18.41 3.47 -23.75
CA ARG A 171 18.86 2.07 -23.66
C ARG A 171 19.79 1.89 -22.46
N ILE A 172 19.46 0.95 -21.58
CA ILE A 172 20.25 0.62 -20.38
C ILE A 172 21.42 -0.33 -20.74
N SER A 173 21.15 -1.35 -21.55
CA SER A 173 22.14 -2.38 -21.89
C SER A 173 23.38 -1.78 -22.57
N GLY A 174 24.54 -1.96 -21.94
CA GLY A 174 25.84 -1.49 -22.43
C GLY A 174 26.10 0.01 -22.21
N ASN A 175 25.25 0.72 -21.45
CA ASN A 175 25.41 2.14 -21.18
C ASN A 175 25.33 2.45 -19.66
N PRO A 176 26.49 2.55 -18.98
CA PRO A 176 26.55 2.80 -17.53
C PRO A 176 25.96 4.15 -17.11
N ASP A 177 26.08 5.18 -17.95
CA ASP A 177 25.57 6.53 -17.65
C ASP A 177 24.04 6.54 -17.64
N ASN A 178 23.43 5.86 -18.61
CA ASN A 178 21.99 5.67 -18.63
C ASN A 178 21.53 4.84 -17.42
N ALA A 179 22.27 3.79 -17.04
CA ALA A 179 21.90 2.95 -15.90
C ALA A 179 21.76 3.71 -14.58
N MET A 180 22.53 4.79 -14.37
CA MET A 180 22.38 5.67 -13.21
C MET A 180 21.04 6.42 -13.18
N MET A 181 20.42 6.68 -14.33
CA MET A 181 19.13 7.40 -14.40
C MET A 181 17.94 6.54 -13.94
N PHE A 182 18.14 5.22 -13.85
CA PHE A 182 17.12 4.24 -13.44
C PHE A 182 17.26 3.78 -11.99
N GLN A 183 18.20 4.35 -11.23
CA GLN A 183 18.42 4.10 -9.79
C GLN A 183 17.75 5.20 -8.95
#